data_AF-A0A1V4SD91-F1
#
_entry.id   AF-A0A1V4SD91-F1
#
_cell.length_a   1.000
_cell.length_b   1.000
_cell.length_c   1.000
_cell.angle_alpha   90.00
_cell.angle_beta   90.00
_cell.angle_gamma   90.00
#
_symmetry.space_group_name_H-M   'P 1'
#
loop_
_entity.id
_entity.type
_entity.pdbx_description
1 polymer ?
#
loop_
_entity_poly.entity_id
_entity_poly.type
_entity_poly.pdbx_seq_one_letter_code
_entity_poly.pdbx_strand_id
1 'polypeptide(L)'
;MSKSDIGFLTAYKLRQDLGINPNEYIDLNYVAEQLMIRVIRMYLGDGVEGACKSKGIKRLIALTPTPSSPQKERFTYSHEIGHLLIHHSSYVCLQDFFNTYKTQNDEEQEANDFAAELLLPRRALLDILTKRDLTFKLIEQVSKKFGTSLSVAAIQLIRFFNDNAVIIWHDGQHLLWKVRSDHCTLDISEAISPMVLANKTSDNRRDIKGNIDSQFWIENEIDNLICEEETHYFKNLKKYLTILKFYEEY
;
A
#
# COMPACT_ATOMS: atom_id res chain seq x y z
N MET A 1 -9.62 -15.56 16.63
CA MET A 1 -9.44 -14.24 16.00
C MET A 1 -7.97 -13.89 16.14
N SER A 2 -7.21 -13.88 15.06
CA SER A 2 -5.84 -13.34 15.11
C SER A 2 -5.93 -11.85 15.40
N LYS A 3 -4.95 -11.31 16.13
CA LYS A 3 -4.87 -9.88 16.44
C LYS A 3 -4.76 -8.98 15.18
N SER A 4 -4.51 -9.57 14.00
CA SER A 4 -4.31 -8.91 12.70
C SER A 4 -5.52 -8.18 12.11
N ASP A 5 -6.72 -8.30 12.69
CA ASP A 5 -7.94 -7.84 12.01
C ASP A 5 -8.55 -6.57 12.62
N ILE A 6 -8.00 -6.04 13.72
CA ILE A 6 -8.64 -4.91 14.45
C ILE A 6 -8.69 -3.65 13.57
N GLY A 7 -7.59 -3.28 12.92
CA GLY A 7 -7.53 -2.13 12.02
C GLY A 7 -8.55 -2.24 10.88
N PHE A 8 -8.54 -3.40 10.20
CA PHE A 8 -9.48 -3.73 9.13
C PHE A 8 -10.94 -3.65 9.59
N LEU A 9 -11.30 -4.35 10.66
CA LEU A 9 -12.68 -4.42 11.15
C LEU A 9 -13.19 -3.04 11.62
N THR A 10 -12.32 -2.25 12.23
CA THR A 10 -12.65 -0.90 12.70
C THR A 10 -12.92 0.03 11.52
N ALA A 11 -12.07 0.00 10.48
CA ALA A 11 -12.26 0.79 9.26
C ALA A 11 -13.52 0.36 8.49
N TYR A 12 -13.73 -0.95 8.34
CA TYR A 12 -14.91 -1.52 7.71
C TYR A 12 -16.20 -1.07 8.41
N LYS A 13 -16.24 -1.22 9.74
CA LYS A 13 -17.39 -0.81 10.55
C LYS A 13 -17.61 0.69 10.48
N LEU A 14 -16.56 1.51 10.52
CA LEU A 14 -16.68 2.96 10.39
C LEU A 14 -17.34 3.36 9.07
N ARG A 15 -16.95 2.74 7.94
CA ARG A 15 -17.63 3.02 6.65
C ARG A 15 -19.10 2.64 6.68
N GLN A 16 -19.45 1.52 7.31
CA GLN A 16 -20.86 1.10 7.46
C GLN A 16 -21.66 2.07 8.32
N ASP A 17 -21.13 2.42 9.49
CA ASP A 17 -21.79 3.33 10.44
C ASP A 17 -22.02 4.72 9.82
N LEU A 18 -21.10 5.16 8.95
CA LEU A 18 -21.23 6.41 8.19
C LEU A 18 -22.01 6.29 6.87
N GLY A 19 -22.47 5.10 6.50
CA GLY A 19 -23.21 4.86 5.25
C GLY A 19 -22.40 5.07 3.97
N ILE A 20 -21.06 4.98 4.04
CA ILE A 20 -20.18 5.27 2.90
C ILE A 20 -19.95 4.01 2.08
N ASN A 21 -20.38 4.02 0.82
CA ASN A 21 -20.26 2.88 -0.08
C ASN A 21 -18.79 2.47 -0.27
N PRO A 22 -18.40 1.19 -0.12
CA PRO A 22 -17.01 0.76 -0.25
C PRO A 22 -16.39 1.04 -1.62
N ASN A 23 -17.21 1.23 -2.67
CA ASN A 23 -16.73 1.55 -4.02
C ASN A 23 -16.45 3.03 -4.26
N GLU A 24 -16.68 3.89 -3.26
CA GLU A 24 -16.56 5.34 -3.37
C GLU A 24 -15.33 5.89 -2.65
N TYR A 25 -14.83 7.00 -3.17
CA TYR A 25 -13.85 7.83 -2.49
C TYR A 25 -14.42 8.34 -1.16
N ILE A 26 -13.61 8.27 -0.10
CA ILE A 26 -14.01 8.75 1.23
C ILE A 26 -13.50 10.16 1.51
N ASP A 27 -14.37 11.08 1.90
CA ASP A 27 -13.95 12.39 2.40
C ASP A 27 -13.52 12.28 3.87
N LEU A 28 -12.22 12.45 4.15
CA LEU A 28 -11.70 12.35 5.50
C LEU A 28 -12.08 13.55 6.38
N ASN A 29 -12.40 14.72 5.80
CA ASN A 29 -12.92 15.83 6.60
C ASN A 29 -14.32 15.51 7.11
N TYR A 30 -15.18 14.94 6.26
CA TYR A 30 -16.48 14.43 6.69
C TYR A 30 -16.33 13.38 7.80
N VAL A 31 -15.43 12.40 7.64
CA VAL A 31 -15.16 11.39 8.69
C VAL A 31 -14.74 12.06 10.00
N ALA A 32 -13.81 13.02 9.95
CA ALA A 32 -13.36 13.73 11.15
C ALA A 32 -14.47 14.54 11.82
N GLU A 33 -15.33 15.21 11.04
CA GLU A 33 -16.50 15.93 11.54
C GLU A 33 -17.47 14.99 12.29
N GLN A 34 -17.81 13.84 11.69
CA GLN A 34 -18.69 12.85 12.31
C GLN A 34 -18.10 12.26 13.60
N LEU A 35 -16.76 12.16 13.68
CA LEU A 35 -16.05 11.66 14.85
C LEU A 35 -15.71 12.75 15.88
N MET A 36 -16.14 14.00 15.65
CA MET A 36 -15.82 15.20 16.46
C MET A 36 -14.32 15.40 16.65
N ILE A 37 -13.54 15.15 15.60
CA ILE A 37 -12.10 15.34 15.57
C ILE A 37 -11.79 16.71 14.99
N ARG A 38 -11.10 17.55 15.77
CA ARG A 38 -10.52 18.79 15.24
C ARG A 38 -9.26 18.44 14.45
N VAL A 39 -9.12 19.01 13.27
CA VAL A 39 -7.92 18.82 12.44
C VAL A 39 -7.21 20.14 12.20
N ILE A 40 -5.91 20.15 12.43
CA ILE A 40 -5.04 21.30 12.19
C ILE A 40 -3.89 20.89 11.28
N ARG A 41 -3.44 21.84 10.46
CA ARG A 41 -2.30 21.67 9.55
C ARG A 41 -1.18 22.57 10.02
N MET A 42 -0.07 22.00 10.45
CA MET A 42 1.11 22.71 10.93
C MET A 42 2.35 21.85 10.76
N TYR A 43 3.51 22.48 10.63
CA TYR A 43 4.78 21.76 10.66
C TYR A 43 5.05 21.27 12.08
N LEU A 44 5.28 19.95 12.23
CA LEU A 44 5.44 19.28 13.52
C LEU A 44 6.91 19.00 13.89
N GLY A 45 7.85 19.38 13.03
CA GLY A 45 9.26 19.04 13.16
C GLY A 45 9.72 18.12 12.02
N ASP A 46 11.04 18.05 11.85
CA ASP A 46 11.64 17.16 10.85
C ASP A 46 11.31 15.71 11.20
N GLY A 47 10.89 14.94 10.20
CA GLY A 47 10.54 13.55 10.44
C GLY A 47 9.14 13.32 11.01
N VAL A 48 8.30 14.35 11.19
CA VAL A 48 6.96 14.18 11.79
C VAL A 48 5.87 14.56 10.79
N GLU A 49 5.10 13.57 10.36
CA GLU A 49 4.06 13.73 9.33
C GLU A 49 2.68 13.98 9.92
N GLY A 50 2.42 13.39 11.08
CA GLY A 50 1.14 13.42 11.76
C GLY A 50 1.29 13.21 13.27
N ALA A 51 0.32 13.69 14.02
CA ALA A 51 0.18 13.39 15.43
C ALA A 51 -1.29 13.48 15.85
N CYS A 52 -1.69 12.65 16.81
CA CYS A 52 -3.04 12.68 17.33
C CYS A 52 -3.08 12.69 18.87
N LYS A 53 -4.17 13.25 19.40
CA LYS A 53 -4.41 13.32 20.84
C LYS A 53 -5.88 13.07 21.17
N SER A 54 -6.10 12.09 22.05
CA SER A 54 -7.41 11.70 22.59
C SER A 54 -7.72 12.33 23.95
N LYS A 55 -6.72 12.83 24.70
CA LYS A 55 -6.87 13.21 26.12
C LYS A 55 -7.60 14.56 26.31
N GLY A 56 -8.80 14.51 26.90
CA GLY A 56 -9.63 15.67 27.27
C GLY A 56 -10.97 15.72 26.53
N ILE A 57 -11.59 16.91 26.44
CA ILE A 57 -12.91 17.11 25.80
C ILE A 57 -12.84 17.14 24.26
N LYS A 58 -11.65 17.24 23.65
CA LYS A 58 -11.49 17.40 22.19
C LYS A 58 -10.45 16.44 21.63
N ARG A 59 -10.86 15.61 20.67
CA ARG A 59 -9.96 14.84 19.80
C ARG A 59 -9.28 15.80 18.83
N LEU A 60 -7.96 15.66 18.66
CA LEU A 60 -7.16 16.51 17.79
C LEU A 60 -6.27 15.64 16.90
N ILE A 61 -6.23 15.96 15.61
CA ILE A 61 -5.19 15.51 14.68
C ILE A 61 -4.44 16.74 14.19
N ALA A 62 -3.11 16.67 14.19
CA ALA A 62 -2.23 17.62 13.53
C ALA A 62 -1.52 16.93 12.37
N LEU A 63 -1.47 17.58 11.21
CA LEU A 63 -0.83 17.06 10.00
C LEU A 63 0.23 18.04 9.50
N THR A 64 1.40 17.53 9.14
CA THR A 64 2.40 18.29 8.39
C THR A 64 1.97 18.33 6.92
N PRO A 65 1.71 19.53 6.36
CA PRO A 65 1.28 19.64 4.96
C PRO A 65 2.33 19.12 3.99
N THR A 66 1.91 18.28 3.05
CA THR A 66 2.81 17.77 1.99
C THR A 66 2.22 18.10 0.60
N PRO A 67 2.32 19.36 0.14
CA PRO A 67 1.65 19.81 -1.08
C PRO A 67 2.14 19.07 -2.35
N SER A 68 3.36 18.54 -2.34
CA SER A 68 3.89 17.70 -3.42
C SER A 68 3.37 16.26 -3.41
N SER A 69 2.72 15.83 -2.33
CA SER A 69 2.28 14.44 -2.09
C SER A 69 0.93 14.39 -1.34
N PRO A 70 -0.17 14.90 -1.92
CA PRO A 70 -1.47 14.96 -1.24
C PRO A 70 -2.01 13.57 -0.85
N GLN A 71 -1.63 12.51 -1.58
CA GLN A 71 -1.97 11.13 -1.24
C GLN A 71 -1.27 10.65 0.03
N LYS A 72 -0.07 11.19 0.31
CA LYS A 72 0.69 10.89 1.52
C LYS A 72 0.02 11.52 2.74
N GLU A 73 -0.25 12.82 2.69
CA GLU A 73 -1.03 13.50 3.75
C GLU A 73 -2.38 12.80 3.99
N ARG A 74 -3.05 12.36 2.93
CA ARG A 74 -4.32 11.62 3.05
C ARG A 74 -4.16 10.26 3.75
N PHE A 75 -3.09 9.52 3.47
CA PHE A 75 -2.78 8.28 4.17
C PHE A 75 -2.48 8.56 5.64
N THR A 76 -1.60 9.51 5.94
CA THR A 76 -1.28 9.94 7.30
C THR A 76 -2.54 10.37 8.06
N TYR A 77 -3.43 11.16 7.44
CA TYR A 77 -4.68 11.57 8.06
C TYR A 77 -5.58 10.37 8.41
N SER A 78 -5.71 9.40 7.50
CA SER A 78 -6.45 8.16 7.74
C SER A 78 -5.82 7.33 8.88
N HIS A 79 -4.49 7.27 8.90
CA HIS A 79 -3.69 6.58 9.91
C HIS A 79 -3.88 7.20 11.31
N GLU A 80 -3.83 8.52 11.44
CA GLU A 80 -4.09 9.22 12.71
C GLU A 80 -5.53 9.03 13.22
N ILE A 81 -6.51 8.90 12.32
CA ILE A 81 -7.88 8.51 12.69
C ILE A 81 -7.87 7.08 13.27
N GLY A 82 -7.12 6.16 12.65
CA GLY A 82 -6.94 4.80 13.15
C GLY A 82 -6.39 4.78 14.57
N HIS A 83 -5.33 5.53 14.83
CA HIS A 83 -4.77 5.69 16.18
C HIS A 83 -5.80 6.16 17.20
N LEU A 84 -6.61 7.17 16.87
CA LEU A 84 -7.64 7.68 17.77
C LEU A 84 -8.76 6.67 18.08
N LEU A 85 -9.11 5.82 17.10
CA LEU A 85 -10.21 4.86 17.23
C LEU A 85 -9.78 3.55 17.86
N ILE A 86 -8.54 3.11 17.64
CA ILE A 86 -8.04 1.80 18.08
C ILE A 86 -7.27 1.92 19.40
N HIS A 87 -6.35 2.89 19.50
CA HIS A 87 -5.30 2.86 20.54
C HIS A 87 -5.54 3.84 21.70
N HIS A 88 -6.47 4.79 21.58
CA HIS A 88 -6.93 5.71 22.65
C HIS A 88 -5.86 6.45 23.51
N SER A 89 -4.54 6.34 23.26
CA SER A 89 -3.46 7.15 23.85
C SER A 89 -3.00 8.28 22.91
N SER A 90 -2.19 9.21 23.42
CA SER A 90 -1.61 10.29 22.59
C SER A 90 -0.32 9.78 21.94
N TYR A 91 -0.26 9.71 20.62
CA TYR A 91 0.89 9.19 19.86
C TYR A 91 1.41 10.22 18.84
N VAL A 92 2.71 10.15 18.55
CA VAL A 92 3.43 11.00 17.59
C VAL A 92 4.04 10.09 16.53
N CYS A 93 3.66 10.29 15.25
CA CYS A 93 4.18 9.50 14.15
C CYS A 93 5.55 10.02 13.69
N LEU A 94 6.57 9.16 13.69
CA LEU A 94 7.90 9.42 13.14
C LEU A 94 8.04 8.81 11.74
N GLN A 95 8.80 9.46 10.86
CA GLN A 95 8.88 9.19 9.42
C GLN A 95 9.64 7.89 9.04
N ASP A 96 10.18 7.12 10.01
CA ASP A 96 10.99 5.91 9.79
C ASP A 96 10.51 4.71 10.64
N PHE A 97 9.41 4.07 10.25
CA PHE A 97 8.87 2.88 10.94
C PHE A 97 9.11 1.57 10.18
N PHE A 98 10.36 1.11 10.15
CA PHE A 98 10.63 -0.28 9.76
C PHE A 98 11.35 -1.13 10.82
N ASN A 99 11.71 -0.63 12.02
CA ASN A 99 12.63 -1.43 12.86
C ASN A 99 12.63 -1.25 14.40
N THR A 100 11.48 -1.18 15.11
CA THR A 100 11.52 -1.27 16.60
C THR A 100 10.40 -2.12 17.27
N TYR A 101 10.65 -3.43 17.30
CA TYR A 101 10.31 -4.46 18.31
C TYR A 101 9.00 -4.38 19.15
N LYS A 102 7.93 -4.92 18.56
CA LYS A 102 6.78 -5.69 19.13
C LYS A 102 5.63 -5.02 19.91
N THR A 103 5.72 -3.78 20.42
CA THR A 103 4.51 -3.11 20.98
C THR A 103 4.09 -1.90 20.17
N GLN A 104 5.03 -1.03 19.79
CA GLN A 104 4.76 0.06 18.85
C GLN A 104 4.45 -0.47 17.45
N ASN A 105 5.17 -1.50 16.99
CA ASN A 105 4.94 -2.05 15.66
C ASN A 105 3.51 -2.60 15.46
N ASP A 106 2.89 -3.18 16.49
CA ASP A 106 1.53 -3.73 16.37
C ASP A 106 0.51 -2.59 16.26
N GLU A 107 0.63 -1.52 17.06
CA GLU A 107 -0.26 -0.35 16.98
C GLU A 107 -0.11 0.40 15.65
N GLU A 108 1.13 0.61 15.20
CA GLU A 108 1.39 1.24 13.90
C GLU A 108 0.88 0.37 12.74
N GLN A 109 1.01 -0.95 12.84
CA GLN A 109 0.48 -1.88 11.84
C GLN A 109 -1.05 -1.86 11.83
N GLU A 110 -1.70 -1.85 13.00
CA GLU A 110 -3.16 -1.74 13.13
C GLU A 110 -3.68 -0.40 12.56
N ALA A 111 -2.99 0.71 12.83
CA ALA A 111 -3.30 2.02 12.25
C ALA A 111 -3.08 2.06 10.74
N ASN A 112 -2.03 1.39 10.23
CA ASN A 112 -1.78 1.25 8.79
C ASN A 112 -2.84 0.41 8.09
N ASP A 113 -3.23 -0.72 8.66
CA ASP A 113 -4.28 -1.58 8.11
C ASP A 113 -5.65 -0.90 8.18
N PHE A 114 -5.92 -0.13 9.25
CA PHE A 114 -7.07 0.77 9.31
C PHE A 114 -7.03 1.80 8.18
N ALA A 115 -5.91 2.49 8.01
CA ALA A 115 -5.78 3.55 7.02
C ALA A 115 -5.99 3.01 5.60
N ALA A 116 -5.38 1.87 5.31
CA ALA A 116 -5.45 1.20 4.03
C ALA A 116 -6.87 0.67 3.74
N GLU A 117 -7.56 0.09 4.72
CA GLU A 117 -8.95 -0.38 4.54
C GLU A 117 -9.95 0.79 4.46
N LEU A 118 -9.76 1.84 5.25
CA LEU A 118 -10.65 3.01 5.23
C LEU A 118 -10.60 3.70 3.87
N LEU A 119 -9.40 3.88 3.31
CA LEU A 119 -9.18 4.53 2.03
C LEU A 119 -9.49 3.62 0.84
N LEU A 120 -9.11 2.34 0.94
CA LEU A 120 -9.15 1.39 -0.17
C LEU A 120 -9.74 0.05 0.31
N PRO A 121 -11.08 -0.07 0.38
CA PRO A 121 -11.74 -1.18 1.06
C PRO A 121 -11.54 -2.52 0.35
N ARG A 122 -11.21 -3.57 1.12
CA ARG A 122 -11.06 -4.95 0.64
C ARG A 122 -12.23 -5.41 -0.21
N ARG A 123 -13.47 -5.10 0.21
CA ARG A 123 -14.68 -5.49 -0.52
C ARG A 123 -14.69 -4.95 -1.95
N ALA A 124 -14.30 -3.69 -2.13
CA ALA A 124 -14.23 -3.10 -3.46
C ALA A 124 -13.09 -3.69 -4.29
N LEU A 125 -11.96 -4.04 -3.66
CA LEU A 125 -10.84 -4.67 -4.34
C LEU A 125 -11.15 -6.09 -4.81
N LEU A 126 -11.81 -6.90 -3.99
CA LEU A 126 -12.27 -8.24 -4.38
C LEU A 126 -13.24 -8.16 -5.58
N ASP A 127 -14.19 -7.23 -5.54
CA ASP A 127 -15.12 -6.99 -6.65
C ASP A 127 -14.40 -6.57 -7.95
N ILE A 128 -13.27 -5.89 -7.84
CA ILE A 128 -12.43 -5.49 -8.98
C ILE A 128 -11.63 -6.68 -9.52
N LEU A 129 -10.97 -7.43 -8.64
CA LEU A 129 -10.09 -8.54 -8.99
C LEU A 129 -10.85 -9.75 -9.55
N THR A 130 -12.12 -9.92 -9.20
CA THR A 130 -12.98 -10.93 -9.84
C THR A 130 -13.23 -10.69 -11.33
N LYS A 131 -12.98 -9.46 -11.83
CA LYS A 131 -13.28 -9.04 -13.20
C LYS A 131 -12.06 -8.62 -13.99
N ARG A 132 -10.91 -8.41 -13.34
CA ARG A 132 -9.72 -7.79 -13.90
C ARG A 132 -8.47 -8.38 -13.31
N ASP A 133 -7.48 -8.57 -14.17
CA ASP A 133 -6.15 -9.05 -13.79
C ASP A 133 -5.30 -7.94 -13.14
N LEU A 134 -4.35 -8.34 -12.31
CA LEU A 134 -3.40 -7.45 -11.64
C LEU A 134 -2.38 -6.92 -12.66
N THR A 135 -2.51 -5.64 -12.99
CA THR A 135 -1.67 -4.93 -13.97
C THR A 135 -1.32 -3.54 -13.45
N PHE A 136 -0.28 -2.92 -14.01
CA PHE A 136 0.09 -1.55 -13.65
C PHE A 136 -1.06 -0.57 -13.94
N LYS A 137 -1.74 -0.76 -15.07
CA LYS A 137 -2.93 0.02 -15.44
C LYS A 137 -4.05 -0.12 -14.41
N LEU A 138 -4.26 -1.31 -13.85
CA LEU A 138 -5.26 -1.50 -12.79
C LEU A 138 -4.85 -0.74 -11.52
N ILE A 139 -3.59 -0.83 -11.12
CA ILE A 139 -3.05 -0.11 -9.96
C ILE A 139 -3.26 1.41 -10.12
N GLU A 140 -2.94 1.96 -11.30
CA GLU A 140 -3.15 3.38 -11.59
C GLU A 140 -4.62 3.78 -11.50
N GLN A 141 -5.53 2.97 -12.07
CA GLN A 141 -6.97 3.23 -12.02
C GLN A 141 -7.51 3.20 -10.59
N VAL A 142 -7.09 2.22 -9.79
CA VAL A 142 -7.50 2.06 -8.39
C VAL A 142 -6.96 3.21 -7.55
N SER A 143 -5.67 3.51 -7.68
CA SER A 143 -5.01 4.66 -7.05
C SER A 143 -5.77 5.96 -7.31
N LYS A 144 -6.11 6.23 -8.58
CA LYS A 144 -6.88 7.43 -8.97
C LYS A 144 -8.30 7.41 -8.42
N LYS A 145 -9.00 6.26 -8.46
CA LYS A 145 -10.39 6.12 -8.00
C LYS A 145 -10.55 6.41 -6.51
N PHE A 146 -9.61 5.92 -5.69
CA PHE A 146 -9.69 6.05 -4.23
C PHE A 146 -8.79 7.16 -3.65
N GLY A 147 -7.98 7.79 -4.50
CA GLY A 147 -7.10 8.90 -4.16
C GLY A 147 -5.95 8.48 -3.24
N THR A 148 -5.38 7.31 -3.46
CA THR A 148 -4.21 6.80 -2.72
C THR A 148 -2.94 6.95 -3.55
N SER A 149 -1.77 6.65 -2.99
CA SER A 149 -0.56 6.50 -3.79
C SER A 149 -0.63 5.20 -4.63
N LEU A 150 0.22 5.11 -5.66
CA LEU A 150 0.41 3.87 -6.42
C LEU A 150 0.88 2.72 -5.53
N SER A 151 1.76 2.99 -4.56
CA SER A 151 2.26 1.98 -3.62
C SER A 151 1.14 1.41 -2.74
N VAL A 152 0.28 2.25 -2.16
CA VAL A 152 -0.85 1.80 -1.35
C VAL A 152 -1.82 0.97 -2.18
N ALA A 153 -2.14 1.41 -3.40
CA ALA A 153 -3.01 0.66 -4.31
C ALA A 153 -2.40 -0.69 -4.71
N ALA A 154 -1.11 -0.71 -5.05
CA ALA A 154 -0.38 -1.93 -5.41
C ALA A 154 -0.39 -2.95 -4.27
N ILE A 155 0.00 -2.52 -3.06
CA ILE A 155 0.07 -3.37 -1.86
C ILE A 155 -1.29 -3.96 -1.53
N GLN A 156 -2.36 -3.16 -1.56
CA GLN A 156 -3.69 -3.66 -1.25
C GLN A 156 -4.25 -4.60 -2.33
N LEU A 157 -4.00 -4.31 -3.62
CA LEU A 157 -4.43 -5.20 -4.70
C LEU A 157 -3.76 -6.56 -4.61
N ILE A 158 -2.44 -6.61 -4.41
CA ILE A 158 -1.72 -7.89 -4.38
C ILE A 158 -2.07 -8.75 -3.15
N ARG A 159 -2.35 -8.13 -2.00
CA ARG A 159 -2.83 -8.83 -0.78
C ARG A 159 -4.12 -9.62 -1.02
N PHE A 160 -4.93 -9.23 -2.00
CA PHE A 160 -6.19 -9.91 -2.33
C PHE A 160 -6.16 -10.62 -3.69
N PHE A 161 -5.00 -10.72 -4.31
CA PHE A 161 -4.82 -11.42 -5.58
C PHE A 161 -4.66 -12.92 -5.33
N ASN A 162 -5.40 -13.74 -6.07
CA ASN A 162 -5.60 -15.16 -5.76
C ASN A 162 -4.61 -16.12 -6.45
N ASP A 163 -3.63 -15.59 -7.19
CA ASP A 163 -2.59 -16.37 -7.89
C ASP A 163 -1.19 -16.00 -7.37
N ASN A 164 -0.16 -16.76 -7.82
CA ASN A 164 1.23 -16.48 -7.47
C ASN A 164 1.70 -15.16 -8.08
N ALA A 165 1.83 -14.12 -7.27
CA ALA A 165 2.31 -12.83 -7.72
C ALA A 165 3.22 -12.16 -6.70
N VAL A 166 4.13 -11.32 -7.22
CA VAL A 166 4.96 -10.41 -6.43
C VAL A 166 5.01 -9.05 -7.09
N ILE A 167 4.84 -7.99 -6.30
CA ILE A 167 5.13 -6.62 -6.72
C ILE A 167 6.45 -6.20 -6.10
N ILE A 168 7.34 -5.66 -6.93
CA ILE A 168 8.70 -5.28 -6.57
C ILE A 168 8.90 -3.81 -6.92
N TRP A 169 9.51 -3.08 -5.99
CA TRP A 169 10.08 -1.77 -6.24
C TRP A 169 11.59 -1.86 -6.21
N HIS A 170 12.25 -1.37 -7.27
CA HIS A 170 13.69 -1.54 -7.42
C HIS A 170 14.34 -0.41 -8.22
N ASP A 171 15.67 -0.41 -8.26
CA ASP A 171 16.48 0.57 -9.01
C ASP A 171 17.13 0.02 -10.28
N GLY A 172 16.82 -1.23 -10.62
CA GLY A 172 17.32 -1.96 -11.80
C GLY A 172 18.46 -2.91 -11.48
N GLN A 173 19.10 -2.75 -10.31
CA GLN A 173 20.17 -3.62 -9.83
C GLN A 173 19.78 -4.27 -8.50
N HIS A 174 19.13 -3.51 -7.61
CA HIS A 174 18.79 -3.95 -6.27
C HIS A 174 17.30 -3.82 -6.00
N LEU A 175 16.77 -4.83 -5.35
CA LEU A 175 15.45 -4.79 -4.73
C LEU A 175 15.43 -3.76 -3.59
N LEU A 176 14.38 -2.94 -3.53
CA LEU A 176 14.20 -1.95 -2.46
C LEU A 176 13.08 -2.37 -1.51
N TRP A 177 11.97 -2.86 -2.06
CA TRP A 177 10.94 -3.57 -1.30
C TRP A 177 10.16 -4.50 -2.22
N LYS A 178 9.55 -5.53 -1.60
CA LYS A 178 8.67 -6.48 -2.27
C LYS A 178 7.45 -6.79 -1.42
N VAL A 179 6.32 -7.01 -2.06
CA VAL A 179 5.10 -7.55 -1.45
C VAL A 179 4.59 -8.67 -2.33
N ARG A 180 4.21 -9.78 -1.71
CA ARG A 180 3.73 -10.98 -2.38
C ARG A 180 2.24 -11.19 -2.12
N SER A 181 1.56 -11.89 -3.01
CA SER A 181 0.22 -12.41 -2.74
C SER A 181 0.29 -13.51 -1.68
N ASP A 182 -0.84 -13.77 -0.99
CA ASP A 182 -0.91 -14.81 0.05
C ASP A 182 -0.63 -16.22 -0.50
N HIS A 183 -0.77 -16.42 -1.81
CA HIS A 183 -0.53 -17.70 -2.49
C HIS A 183 0.92 -17.89 -2.92
N CYS A 184 1.72 -16.82 -3.02
CA CYS A 184 3.07 -16.89 -3.54
C CYS A 184 4.09 -17.26 -2.44
N THR A 185 4.64 -18.48 -2.53
CA THR A 185 5.70 -18.94 -1.62
C THR A 185 7.12 -18.78 -2.20
N LEU A 186 7.24 -18.26 -3.41
CA LEU A 186 8.51 -18.12 -4.12
C LEU A 186 9.45 -17.11 -3.44
N ASP A 187 10.74 -17.44 -3.43
CA ASP A 187 11.80 -16.58 -2.94
C ASP A 187 12.39 -15.75 -4.09
N ILE A 188 12.06 -14.47 -4.08
CA ILE A 188 12.56 -13.49 -5.06
C ILE A 188 13.97 -13.05 -4.70
N SER A 189 14.87 -13.06 -5.68
CA SER A 189 16.25 -12.64 -5.52
C SER A 189 16.39 -11.15 -5.19
N GLU A 190 17.36 -10.83 -4.33
CA GLU A 190 17.68 -9.46 -3.96
C GLU A 190 18.49 -8.73 -5.05
N ALA A 191 19.31 -9.48 -5.80
CA ALA A 191 20.06 -8.99 -6.95
C ALA A 191 19.24 -9.19 -8.22
N ILE A 192 19.04 -8.11 -8.99
CA ILE A 192 18.21 -8.17 -10.19
C ILE A 192 19.06 -8.55 -11.38
N SER A 193 18.69 -9.65 -12.04
CA SER A 193 19.38 -10.11 -13.24
C SER A 193 19.34 -9.04 -14.34
N PRO A 194 20.45 -8.79 -15.06
CA PRO A 194 20.45 -7.91 -16.24
C PRO A 194 19.49 -8.37 -17.36
N MET A 195 19.06 -9.64 -17.33
CA MET A 195 18.24 -10.24 -18.39
C MET A 195 16.74 -9.93 -18.26
N VAL A 196 16.28 -9.45 -17.09
CA VAL A 196 14.86 -9.10 -16.85
C VAL A 196 14.34 -8.06 -17.84
N LEU A 197 13.03 -8.02 -18.06
CA LEU A 197 12.43 -7.06 -19.00
C LEU A 197 12.58 -5.62 -18.51
N ALA A 198 12.58 -5.39 -17.19
CA ALA A 198 12.74 -4.08 -16.56
C ALA A 198 13.98 -3.35 -17.07
N ASN A 199 15.10 -4.07 -17.24
CA ASN A 199 16.37 -3.52 -17.72
C ASN A 199 16.39 -3.23 -19.24
N LYS A 200 15.29 -3.53 -19.95
CA LYS A 200 15.06 -3.14 -21.36
C LYS A 200 14.17 -1.91 -21.49
N THR A 201 13.66 -1.36 -20.39
CA THR A 201 12.92 -0.09 -20.41
C THR A 201 13.87 1.10 -20.60
N SER A 202 13.31 2.23 -21.01
CA SER A 202 14.07 3.48 -21.21
C SER A 202 13.17 4.69 -21.03
N ASP A 203 13.75 5.88 -21.06
CA ASP A 203 12.99 7.15 -21.05
C ASP A 203 11.90 7.20 -22.14
N ASN A 204 12.13 6.55 -23.29
CA ASN A 204 11.20 6.50 -24.42
C ASN A 204 10.28 5.26 -24.41
N ARG A 205 10.57 4.26 -23.56
CA ARG A 205 9.77 3.05 -23.39
C ARG A 205 9.67 2.72 -21.90
N ARG A 206 8.72 3.36 -21.24
CA ARG A 206 8.52 3.26 -19.79
C ARG A 206 7.82 1.97 -19.36
N ASP A 207 7.01 1.41 -20.25
CA ASP A 207 6.22 0.21 -19.99
C ASP A 207 6.75 -0.96 -20.82
N ILE A 208 6.90 -2.12 -20.17
CA ILE A 208 7.21 -3.38 -20.83
C ILE A 208 6.44 -4.51 -20.16
N LYS A 209 5.99 -5.47 -20.98
CA LYS A 209 5.31 -6.67 -20.52
C LYS A 209 5.72 -7.85 -21.38
N GLY A 210 5.88 -9.02 -20.78
CA GLY A 210 6.09 -10.27 -21.50
C GLY A 210 6.48 -11.43 -20.60
N ASN A 211 6.52 -12.61 -21.18
CA ASN A 211 6.99 -13.81 -20.50
C ASN A 211 8.52 -13.87 -20.54
N ILE A 212 9.09 -14.27 -19.42
CA ILE A 212 10.51 -14.48 -19.26
C ILE A 212 10.75 -15.71 -18.39
N ASP A 213 11.94 -16.26 -18.49
CA ASP A 213 12.37 -17.35 -17.63
C ASP A 213 12.32 -16.92 -16.16
N SER A 214 11.64 -17.71 -15.33
CA SER A 214 11.44 -17.41 -13.91
C SER A 214 12.77 -17.35 -13.15
N GLN A 215 13.80 -18.07 -13.61
CA GLN A 215 15.13 -18.09 -12.99
C GLN A 215 15.79 -16.70 -12.90
N PHE A 216 15.36 -15.72 -13.69
CA PHE A 216 15.89 -14.36 -13.60
C PHE A 216 15.38 -13.55 -12.41
N TRP A 217 14.32 -14.03 -11.73
CA TRP A 217 13.69 -13.35 -10.60
C TRP A 217 13.71 -14.17 -9.30
N ILE A 218 13.89 -15.49 -9.36
CA ILE A 218 13.84 -16.37 -8.18
C ILE A 218 15.22 -16.94 -7.84
N GLU A 219 15.46 -17.23 -6.55
CA GLU A 219 16.73 -17.80 -6.07
C GLU A 219 16.89 -19.29 -6.42
N ASN A 220 15.79 -20.04 -6.41
CA ASN A 220 15.80 -21.48 -6.67
C ASN A 220 15.09 -21.75 -8.00
N GLU A 221 15.80 -22.33 -8.97
CA GLU A 221 15.22 -22.74 -10.24
C GLU A 221 14.11 -23.77 -10.03
N ILE A 222 12.98 -23.57 -10.73
CA ILE A 222 11.82 -24.46 -10.70
C ILE A 222 11.48 -24.80 -12.14
N ASP A 223 11.52 -26.09 -12.46
CA ASP A 223 11.20 -26.59 -13.79
C ASP A 223 9.77 -26.19 -14.21
N ASN A 224 9.61 -25.84 -15.49
CA ASN A 224 8.33 -25.47 -16.12
C ASN A 224 7.63 -24.24 -15.48
N LEU A 225 8.31 -23.42 -14.69
CA LEU A 225 7.74 -22.20 -14.13
C LEU A 225 7.99 -21.01 -15.05
N ILE A 226 6.91 -20.43 -15.61
CA ILE A 226 6.99 -19.16 -16.35
C ILE A 226 6.80 -17.99 -15.40
N CYS A 227 7.52 -16.90 -15.67
CA CYS A 227 7.26 -15.59 -15.10
C CYS A 227 6.70 -14.64 -16.18
N GLU A 228 5.46 -14.16 -16.01
CA GLU A 228 4.99 -12.95 -16.69
C GLU A 228 5.47 -11.73 -15.92
N GLU A 229 6.33 -10.92 -16.54
CA GLU A 229 6.84 -9.68 -15.99
C GLU A 229 6.11 -8.49 -16.66
N GLU A 230 5.52 -7.61 -15.85
CA GLU A 230 5.00 -6.30 -16.25
C GLU A 230 5.70 -5.20 -15.45
N THR A 231 6.44 -4.31 -16.13
CA THR A 231 7.27 -3.29 -15.49
C THR A 231 6.93 -1.89 -15.99
N HIS A 232 6.81 -0.95 -15.04
CA HIS A 232 6.74 0.48 -15.28
C HIS A 232 7.95 1.24 -14.71
N TYR A 233 8.59 2.06 -15.54
CA TYR A 233 9.74 2.89 -15.16
C TYR A 233 9.35 4.34 -14.82
N PHE A 234 9.65 4.75 -13.59
CA PHE A 234 9.44 6.10 -13.06
C PHE A 234 10.68 6.98 -13.30
N LYS A 235 10.73 7.65 -14.45
CA LYS A 235 11.84 8.53 -14.86
C LYS A 235 12.31 9.51 -13.77
N ASN A 236 11.39 10.19 -13.09
CA ASN A 236 11.73 11.20 -12.08
C ASN A 236 12.40 10.60 -10.83
N LEU A 237 12.09 9.34 -10.53
CA LEU A 237 12.63 8.62 -9.37
C LEU A 237 13.83 7.75 -9.76
N LYS A 238 13.99 7.45 -11.06
CA LYS A 238 14.90 6.42 -11.58
C LYS A 238 14.66 5.07 -10.90
N LYS A 239 13.39 4.71 -10.73
CA LYS A 239 12.93 3.46 -10.08
C LYS A 239 11.91 2.75 -10.94
N TYR A 240 11.71 1.47 -10.64
CA TYR A 240 10.81 0.58 -11.36
C TYR A 240 9.77 0.02 -10.39
N LEU A 241 8.52 -0.10 -10.85
CA LEU A 241 7.52 -0.96 -10.25
C LEU A 241 7.29 -2.14 -11.18
N THR A 242 7.56 -3.33 -10.68
CA THR A 242 7.49 -4.58 -11.45
C THR A 242 6.50 -5.51 -10.81
N ILE A 243 5.58 -6.04 -11.61
CA ILE A 243 4.60 -7.05 -11.24
C ILE A 243 5.07 -8.36 -11.88
N LEU A 244 5.32 -9.36 -11.05
CA LEU A 244 5.65 -10.71 -11.47
C LEU A 244 4.43 -11.59 -11.19
N LYS A 245 4.04 -12.40 -12.17
CA LYS A 245 3.03 -13.44 -12.00
C LYS A 245 3.61 -14.77 -12.49
N PHE A 246 3.44 -15.81 -11.68
CA PHE A 246 4.06 -17.11 -11.91
C PHE A 246 3.01 -18.19 -12.17
N TYR A 247 3.28 -19.05 -13.14
CA TYR A 247 2.39 -20.15 -13.52
C TYR A 247 3.20 -21.30 -14.12
N GLU A 248 2.71 -22.52 -13.93
CA GLU A 248 3.31 -23.74 -14.47
C GLU A 248 2.90 -23.92 -15.95
N GLU A 249 3.84 -24.29 -16.82
CA GLU A 249 3.51 -24.86 -18.14
C GLU A 249 3.00 -26.29 -17.96
N TYR A 250 1.84 -26.58 -18.56
CA TYR A 250 1.25 -27.93 -18.66
C TYR A 250 1.66 -28.62 -19.96
#